data_AF-A0A2N1QNJ1-F1
#
_entry.id   AF-A0A2N1QNJ1-F1
#
_cell.length_a   1.000
_cell.length_b   1.000
_cell.length_c   1.000
_cell.angle_alpha   90.00
_cell.angle_beta   90.00
_cell.angle_gamma   90.00
#
_symmetry.space_group_name_H-M   'P 1'
#
loop_
_entity.id
_entity.type
_entity.pdbx_description
1 polymer ?
#
loop_
_entity_poly.entity_id
_entity_poly.type
_entity_poly.pdbx_seq_one_letter_code
_entity_poly.pdbx_strand_id
1 'polypeptide(L)' 'MSENGFACYSLREELLLALNKKGFSIPTPVQEKVLSMDRFDTDLIVRAKTGSGKTL' A
#
# COMPACT_ATOMS: atom_id res chain seq x y z
N MET A 1 -9.32 8.69 13.26
CA MET A 1 -8.24 8.19 12.38
C MET A 1 -8.94 7.36 11.31
N SER A 2 -8.73 7.65 10.03
CA SER A 2 -9.38 6.93 8.93
C SER A 2 -8.98 5.45 8.96
N GLU A 3 -9.97 4.55 9.01
CA GLU A 3 -9.79 3.10 9.18
C GLU A 3 -8.97 2.42 8.06
N ASN A 4 -8.69 3.14 6.96
CA ASN A 4 -8.06 2.59 5.75
C ASN A 4 -6.72 3.26 5.39
N GLY A 5 -6.03 3.90 6.34
CA GLY A 5 -4.75 4.56 6.07
C GLY A 5 -3.55 3.60 5.95
N PHE A 6 -2.43 4.06 5.41
CA PHE A 6 -1.19 3.23 5.33
C PHE A 6 -0.67 2.77 6.70
N ALA A 7 -0.99 3.48 7.78
CA ALA A 7 -0.62 3.11 9.15
C ALA A 7 -1.31 1.82 9.66
N CYS A 8 -2.34 1.33 8.96
CA CYS A 8 -2.99 0.06 9.29
C CYS A 8 -2.18 -1.16 8.83
N TYR A 9 -1.19 -0.97 7.96
CA TYR A 9 -0.29 -2.02 7.50
C TYR A 9 1.02 -1.86 8.26
N SER A 10 1.63 -2.97 8.72
CA SER A 10 2.86 -3.00 9.52
C SER A 10 4.11 -2.55 8.74
N LEU A 11 4.07 -1.32 8.23
CA LEU A 11 5.10 -0.65 7.46
C LEU A 11 6.09 0.03 8.41
N ARG A 12 7.34 0.13 7.95
CA ARG A 12 8.37 0.86 8.70
C ARG A 12 8.02 2.35 8.78
N GLU A 13 8.36 2.98 9.90
CA GLU A 13 7.98 4.37 10.19
C GLU A 13 8.52 5.35 9.14
N GLU A 14 9.75 5.15 8.66
CA GLU A 14 10.34 6.00 7.63
C GLU A 14 9.57 5.96 6.31
N LEU A 15 8.94 4.82 5.99
CA LEU A 15 8.09 4.68 4.81
C LEU A 15 6.76 5.44 5.01
N LEU A 16 6.14 5.32 6.18
CA LEU A 16 4.92 6.09 6.51
C LEU A 16 5.17 7.60 6.42
N LEU A 17 6.32 8.07 6.93
CA LEU A 17 6.72 9.47 6.80
C LEU A 17 6.93 9.89 5.35
N ALA A 18 7.54 9.04 4.53
CA ALA A 18 7.75 9.32 3.11
C ALA A 18 6.43 9.38 2.33
N LEU A 19 5.50 8.46 2.60
CA LEU A 19 4.16 8.43 2.00
C LEU A 19 3.38 9.71 2.36
N ASN A 20 3.39 10.10 3.64
CA ASN A 20 2.74 11.31 4.10
C ASN A 20 3.34 12.57 3.46
N LYS A 21 4.68 12.69 3.40
CA LYS A 21 5.37 13.80 2.72
C LYS A 21 5.03 13.90 1.23
N LYS A 22 4.73 12.77 0.58
CA LYS A 22 4.30 12.72 -0.83
C LYS A 22 2.79 12.97 -1.01
N GLY A 23 2.03 13.10 0.08
CA GLY A 23 0.59 13.29 0.05
C GLY A 23 -0.20 12.01 -0.18
N PHE A 24 0.41 10.84 0.01
CA PHE A 24 -0.29 9.55 -0.05
C PHE A 24 -0.91 9.23 1.31
N SER A 25 -2.23 9.35 1.41
CA SER A 25 -2.98 9.14 2.65
C SER A 25 -3.57 7.73 2.75
N ILE A 26 -4.04 7.17 1.62
CA ILE A 26 -4.78 5.90 1.54
C ILE A 26 -4.19 5.08 0.38
N PRO A 27 -3.99 3.75 0.55
CA PRO A 27 -3.57 2.89 -0.55
C PRO A 27 -4.63 2.81 -1.65
N THR A 28 -4.17 2.63 -2.89
CA THR A 28 -5.08 2.31 -4.00
C THR A 28 -5.69 0.91 -3.84
N PRO A 29 -6.81 0.58 -4.49
CA PRO A 29 -7.45 -0.73 -4.34
C PRO A 29 -6.54 -1.93 -4.70
N VAL A 30 -5.56 -1.73 -5.59
CA VAL A 30 -4.58 -2.78 -5.92
C VAL A 30 -3.54 -2.92 -4.82
N GLN A 31 -3.09 -1.82 -4.22
CA GLN A 31 -2.13 -1.84 -3.10
C GLN A 31 -2.79 -2.40 -1.84
N GLU A 32 -4.03 -2.01 -1.51
CA GLU A 32 -4.79 -2.56 -0.37
C GLU A 32 -4.89 -4.08 -0.44
N LYS A 33 -5.23 -4.64 -1.62
CA LYS A 33 -5.29 -6.10 -1.81
C LYS A 33 -3.96 -6.81 -1.56
N VAL A 34 -2.84 -6.17 -1.90
CA VAL A 34 -1.49 -6.73 -1.71
C VAL A 34 -1.04 -6.55 -0.25
N LEU A 35 -1.30 -5.38 0.34
CA LEU A 35 -0.88 -5.05 1.70
C LEU A 35 -1.68 -5.80 2.78
N SER A 36 -2.91 -6.21 2.48
CA SER A 36 -3.75 -7.03 3.36
C SER A 36 -3.44 -8.54 3.29
N MET A 37 -2.39 -8.96 2.57
CA MET A 37 -2.00 -10.36 2.52
C MET A 37 -1.26 -10.78 3.79
N ASP A 38 -1.59 -11.96 4.32
CA ASP A 38 -0.91 -12.51 5.49
C ASP A 38 0.55 -12.93 5.21
N ARG A 39 0.88 -13.13 3.93
CA ARG A 39 2.12 -13.74 3.47
C ARG A 39 2.72 -12.97 2.30
N PHE A 40 3.89 -12.38 2.56
CA PHE A 40 4.71 -11.68 1.56
C PHE A 40 5.89 -12.53 1.07
N ASP A 41 5.98 -13.79 1.50
CA ASP A 41 7.06 -14.74 1.18
C ASP A 41 6.82 -15.57 -0.09
N THR A 42 5.83 -15.17 -0.91
CA THR A 42 5.45 -15.86 -2.15
C THR A 42 5.39 -14.88 -3.31
N ASP A 43 5.68 -15.39 -4.50
CA ASP A 43 5.49 -14.64 -5.74
C ASP A 43 4.00 -14.38 -6.00
N LEU A 44 3.70 -13.21 -6.56
CA LEU A 44 2.35 -12.75 -6.88
C LEU A 44 2.25 -12.25 -8.31
N ILE A 45 1.21 -12.66 -9.03
CA ILE A 45 0.82 -12.06 -10.30
C ILE A 45 -0.29 -11.05 -10.05
N VAL A 46 0.03 -9.76 -10.21
CA VAL A 46 -0.92 -8.66 -10.00
C VAL A 46 -1.26 -8.00 -11.34
N ARG A 47 -2.55 -7.91 -11.66
CA ARG A 47 -3.05 -7.24 -12.87
C ARG A 47 -3.90 -6.03 -12.53
N ALA A 48 -3.45 -4.85 -12.95
CA ALA A 48 -4.20 -3.60 -12.83
C ALA A 48 -3.86 -2.65 -13.99
N LYS A 49 -4.79 -1.76 -14.36
CA LYS A 49 -4.58 -0.78 -15.44
C LYS A 49 -3.37 0.13 -15.16
N THR A 50 -2.74 0.69 -16.18
CA THR A 50 -1.72 1.74 -15.99
C THR A 50 -2.34 2.94 -15.27
N GLY A 51 -1.56 3.59 -14.40
CA GLY A 51 -2.06 4.67 -13.53
C GLY A 51 -2.91 4.21 -12.34
N SER A 52 -3.04 2.90 -12.07
CA SER A 52 -3.78 2.37 -10.92
C SER A 52 -3.05 2.45 -9.58
N GLY A 53 -1.79 2.91 -9.56
CA GLY A 53 -0.98 2.97 -8.34
C GLY A 53 -0.18 1.70 -8.01
N LYS A 54 -0.08 0.72 -8.93
CA LYS A 54 0.63 -0.56 -8.70
C LYS A 54 2.15 -0.48 -8.43
N THR A 55 2.81 0.66 -8.63
CA THR A 55 4.29 0.79 -8.64
C THR A 55 4.84 1.67 -7.52
N LEU A 56 3.96 2.38 -6.81
CA LEU A 56 4.37 3.26 -5.71
C LEU A 56 4.90 2.47 -4.52
#